data_AF-A0A9P5W9V5-F1
#
_entry.id   AF-A0A9P5W9V5-F1
#
_cell.length_a   1.000
_cell.length_b   1.000
_cell.length_c   1.000
_cell.angle_alpha   90.00
_cell.angle_beta   90.00
_cell.angle_gamma   90.00
#
_symmetry.space_group_name_H-M   'P 1'
#
loop_
_entity.id
_entity.type
_entity.pdbx_description
1 polymer ?
#
loop_
_entity_poly.entity_id
_entity_poly.type
_entity_poly.pdbx_seq_one_letter_code
_entity_poly.pdbx_strand_id
1 'polypeptide(L)'
;MVDQLSMFAAEVTRVAREVGTEGNLGGQAEVEEVDGTWKELTDNVNTMAANLTAQVRDIATVSKAVAKGDLTQKISVDAKGEILELKNTINIMVDQLSTFSAEVTRVAREVGTEGKLGGQAEVEDVGGTWKELTDNVNTMASNLTTQVRDIADVSKAVAKGDLTKKVTVDVNGEMMDLKHTINTMVDQLQEFATEVSRVSLEVGTEGKLGGQANVRNVDGVWKELTGNVNTMAANLTTQVRSIAEVTTAVAKGDL
;
A
#
# COMPACT_ATOMS: atom_id res chain seq x y z
N MET A 1 -62.66 -31.09 -23.11
CA MET A 1 -62.18 -31.02 -21.71
C MET A 1 -61.00 -31.96 -21.45
N VAL A 2 -61.07 -33.26 -21.78
CA VAL A 2 -59.93 -34.19 -21.63
C VAL A 2 -58.76 -33.85 -22.57
N ASP A 3 -59.05 -33.46 -23.81
CA ASP A 3 -58.02 -33.12 -24.80
C ASP A 3 -57.28 -31.82 -24.43
N GLN A 4 -58.01 -30.77 -24.03
CA GLN A 4 -57.43 -29.52 -23.51
C GLN A 4 -56.57 -29.73 -22.25
N LEU A 5 -57.03 -30.58 -21.32
CA LEU A 5 -56.23 -30.95 -20.14
C LEU A 5 -54.94 -31.67 -20.53
N SER A 6 -55.00 -32.57 -21.51
CA SER A 6 -53.83 -33.34 -21.97
C SER A 6 -52.81 -32.44 -22.67
N MET A 7 -53.27 -31.49 -23.49
CA MET A 7 -52.41 -30.49 -24.13
C MET A 7 -51.77 -29.56 -23.11
N PHE A 8 -52.55 -29.01 -22.18
CA PHE A 8 -52.03 -28.16 -21.11
C PHE A 8 -51.01 -28.90 -20.23
N ALA A 9 -51.29 -30.14 -19.84
CA ALA A 9 -50.38 -30.94 -19.02
C ALA A 9 -49.07 -31.24 -19.74
N ALA A 10 -49.11 -31.57 -21.04
CA ALA A 10 -47.91 -31.78 -21.85
C ALA A 10 -47.06 -30.50 -21.90
N GLU A 11 -47.72 -29.35 -22.09
CA GLU A 11 -47.05 -28.09 -22.27
C GLU A 11 -46.44 -27.52 -20.99
N VAL A 12 -47.17 -27.60 -19.87
CA VAL A 12 -46.61 -27.26 -18.55
C VAL A 12 -45.46 -28.20 -18.19
N THR A 13 -45.56 -29.50 -18.51
CA THR A 13 -44.45 -30.45 -18.30
C THR A 13 -43.22 -30.06 -19.11
N ARG A 14 -43.40 -29.62 -20.36
CA ARG A 14 -42.32 -29.15 -21.23
C ARG A 14 -41.65 -27.91 -20.65
N VAL A 15 -42.43 -26.87 -20.32
CA VAL A 15 -41.92 -25.62 -19.73
C VAL A 15 -41.22 -25.87 -18.39
N ALA A 16 -41.79 -26.72 -17.53
CA ALA A 16 -41.17 -27.10 -16.27
C ALA A 16 -39.84 -27.82 -16.47
N ARG A 17 -39.73 -28.68 -17.50
CA ARG A 17 -38.46 -29.34 -17.84
C ARG A 17 -37.44 -28.34 -18.37
N GLU A 18 -37.80 -27.53 -19.36
CA GLU A 18 -36.88 -26.58 -19.99
C GLU A 18 -36.38 -25.51 -19.02
N VAL A 19 -37.30 -24.80 -18.35
CA VAL A 19 -36.95 -23.69 -17.46
C VAL A 19 -36.46 -24.19 -16.10
N GLY A 20 -37.12 -25.22 -15.55
CA GLY A 20 -36.87 -25.69 -14.18
C GLY A 20 -35.77 -26.74 -14.05
N THR A 21 -35.54 -27.57 -15.08
CA THR A 21 -34.56 -28.68 -15.01
C THR A 21 -33.34 -28.44 -15.91
N GLU A 22 -33.57 -28.05 -17.16
CA GLU A 22 -32.50 -27.86 -18.14
C GLU A 22 -31.84 -26.47 -18.04
N GLY A 23 -32.50 -25.51 -17.39
CA GLY A 23 -32.02 -24.12 -17.26
C GLY A 23 -32.14 -23.32 -18.56
N ASN A 24 -32.90 -23.81 -19.54
CA ASN A 24 -33.23 -23.12 -20.79
C ASN A 24 -34.28 -22.03 -20.51
N LEU A 25 -33.82 -20.87 -20.07
CA LEU A 25 -34.69 -19.76 -19.68
C LEU A 25 -35.41 -19.14 -20.90
N GLY A 26 -36.71 -18.88 -20.76
CA GLY A 26 -37.57 -18.27 -21.79
C GLY A 26 -38.65 -19.16 -22.36
N GLY A 27 -38.74 -20.42 -21.90
CA GLY A 27 -39.85 -21.31 -22.26
C GLY A 27 -41.20 -20.76 -21.79
N GLN A 28 -42.18 -20.78 -22.68
CA GLN A 28 -43.57 -20.42 -22.42
C GLN A 28 -44.49 -21.53 -22.93
N ALA A 29 -45.60 -21.73 -22.23
CA ALA A 29 -46.63 -22.67 -22.58
C ALA A 29 -47.54 -22.09 -23.66
N GLU A 30 -47.62 -22.78 -24.79
CA GLU A 30 -48.54 -22.51 -25.90
C GLU A 30 -49.62 -23.60 -25.92
N VAL A 31 -50.85 -23.24 -25.54
CA VAL A 31 -51.99 -24.15 -25.60
C VAL A 31 -53.05 -23.54 -26.51
N GLU A 32 -53.32 -24.18 -27.63
CA GLU A 32 -54.32 -23.72 -28.60
C GLU A 32 -55.75 -23.91 -28.06
N GLU A 33 -56.66 -23.00 -28.45
CA GLU A 33 -58.10 -23.08 -28.17
C GLU A 33 -58.50 -23.22 -26.68
N VAL A 34 -57.76 -22.55 -25.79
CA VAL A 34 -58.09 -22.49 -24.35
C VAL A 34 -58.80 -21.18 -23.97
N ASP A 35 -59.92 -21.32 -23.25
CA ASP A 35 -60.70 -20.23 -22.69
C ASP A 35 -61.00 -20.48 -21.20
N GLY A 36 -61.44 -19.44 -20.50
CA GLY A 36 -61.77 -19.51 -19.07
C GLY A 36 -60.57 -19.90 -18.21
N THR A 37 -60.77 -20.83 -17.28
CA THR A 37 -59.75 -21.24 -16.29
C THR A 37 -58.46 -21.77 -16.92
N TRP A 38 -58.52 -22.43 -18.08
CA TRP A 38 -57.33 -22.98 -18.74
C TRP A 38 -56.43 -21.88 -19.29
N LYS A 39 -57.02 -20.82 -19.86
CA LYS A 39 -56.28 -19.65 -20.30
C LYS A 39 -55.63 -18.94 -19.12
N GLU A 40 -56.39 -18.73 -18.04
CA GLU A 40 -55.86 -18.10 -16.82
C GLU A 40 -54.68 -18.88 -16.23
N LEU A 41 -54.76 -20.22 -16.20
CA LEU A 41 -53.64 -21.06 -15.74
C LEU A 41 -52.43 -20.98 -16.67
N THR A 42 -52.62 -21.01 -18.00
CA THR A 42 -51.52 -20.84 -18.96
C THR A 42 -50.86 -19.48 -18.81
N ASP A 43 -51.65 -18.41 -18.69
CA ASP A 43 -51.15 -17.04 -18.51
C ASP A 43 -50.38 -16.89 -17.19
N ASN A 44 -50.84 -17.52 -16.11
CA ASN A 44 -50.14 -17.54 -14.83
C ASN A 44 -48.81 -18.30 -14.89
N VAL A 45 -48.77 -19.48 -15.53
CA VAL A 45 -47.53 -20.25 -15.75
C VAL A 45 -46.54 -19.44 -16.60
N ASN A 46 -47.02 -18.81 -17.67
CA ASN A 46 -46.19 -17.97 -18.54
C ASN A 46 -45.65 -16.74 -17.82
N THR A 47 -46.47 -16.09 -17.00
CA THR A 47 -46.04 -14.96 -16.17
C THR A 47 -44.97 -15.38 -15.17
N MET A 48 -45.14 -16.53 -14.51
CA MET A 48 -44.13 -17.08 -13.60
C MET A 48 -42.82 -17.40 -14.33
N ALA A 49 -42.89 -18.11 -15.46
CA ALA A 49 -41.72 -18.51 -16.25
C ALA A 49 -40.97 -17.29 -16.81
N ALA A 50 -41.70 -16.27 -17.29
CA ALA A 50 -41.13 -15.03 -17.78
C ALA A 50 -40.43 -14.23 -16.68
N ASN A 51 -41.06 -14.10 -15.50
CA ASN A 51 -40.48 -13.39 -14.36
C ASN A 51 -39.19 -14.07 -13.88
N LEU A 52 -39.21 -15.40 -13.66
CA LEU A 52 -38.03 -16.15 -13.23
C LEU A 52 -36.93 -16.11 -14.29
N THR A 53 -37.28 -16.22 -15.57
CA THR A 53 -36.32 -16.09 -16.68
C THR A 53 -35.61 -14.74 -16.66
N ALA A 54 -36.36 -13.64 -16.57
CA ALA A 54 -35.79 -12.30 -16.56
C ALA A 54 -34.89 -12.10 -15.33
N GLN A 55 -35.37 -12.53 -14.16
CA GLN A 55 -34.65 -12.39 -12.88
C GLN A 55 -33.33 -13.16 -12.88
N VAL A 56 -33.34 -14.44 -13.23
CA VAL A 56 -32.14 -15.28 -13.24
C VAL A 56 -31.15 -14.83 -14.32
N ARG A 57 -31.64 -14.40 -15.49
CA ARG A 57 -30.78 -13.92 -16.58
C ARG A 57 -30.05 -12.61 -16.22
N ASP A 58 -30.71 -11.69 -15.52
CA ASP A 58 -30.09 -10.45 -15.03
C ASP A 58 -29.02 -10.75 -13.97
N ILE A 59 -29.35 -11.59 -12.97
CA ILE A 59 -28.41 -12.07 -11.94
C ILE A 59 -27.17 -12.71 -12.59
N ALA A 60 -27.36 -13.58 -13.58
CA ALA A 60 -26.27 -14.24 -14.28
C ALA A 60 -25.40 -13.24 -15.07
N THR A 61 -26.00 -12.18 -15.62
CA THR A 61 -25.27 -11.14 -16.36
C THR A 61 -24.37 -10.34 -15.42
N VAL A 62 -24.91 -9.88 -14.29
CA VAL A 62 -24.15 -9.13 -13.28
C VAL A 62 -23.06 -10.01 -12.66
N SER A 63 -23.36 -11.27 -12.33
CA SER A 63 -22.36 -12.20 -11.80
C SER A 63 -21.19 -12.42 -12.78
N LYS A 64 -21.49 -12.53 -14.08
CA LYS A 64 -20.46 -12.62 -15.14
C LYS A 64 -19.65 -11.32 -15.27
N ALA A 65 -20.27 -10.16 -15.08
CA ALA A 65 -19.60 -8.86 -15.10
C ALA A 65 -18.62 -8.73 -13.93
N VAL A 66 -19.06 -9.06 -12.71
CA VAL A 66 -18.23 -9.08 -11.51
C VAL A 66 -17.04 -10.03 -11.67
N ALA A 67 -17.27 -11.23 -12.21
CA ALA A 67 -16.19 -12.20 -12.49
C ALA A 67 -15.17 -11.69 -13.51
N LYS A 68 -15.54 -10.74 -14.38
CA LYS A 68 -14.65 -10.06 -15.32
C LYS A 68 -14.02 -8.77 -14.75
N GLY A 69 -14.33 -8.43 -13.50
CA GLY A 69 -13.86 -7.22 -12.83
C GLY A 69 -14.69 -5.95 -13.13
N ASP A 70 -15.85 -6.08 -13.79
CA ASP A 70 -16.78 -4.96 -13.97
C ASP A 70 -17.71 -4.87 -12.76
N LEU A 71 -17.38 -3.94 -11.85
CA LEU A 71 -18.12 -3.67 -10.61
C LEU A 71 -19.14 -2.52 -10.77
N THR A 72 -19.40 -2.08 -12.01
CA THR A 72 -20.39 -1.03 -12.30
C THR A 72 -21.79 -1.57 -12.55
N GLN A 73 -21.90 -2.88 -12.85
CA GLN A 73 -23.17 -3.54 -13.16
C GLN A 73 -23.95 -3.88 -11.90
N LYS A 74 -25.28 -3.69 -11.95
CA LYS A 74 -26.21 -4.00 -10.87
C LYS A 74 -27.41 -4.77 -11.41
N ILE A 75 -27.95 -5.65 -10.58
CA ILE A 75 -29.21 -6.30 -10.88
C ILE A 75 -30.29 -5.23 -10.81
N SER A 76 -31.04 -5.08 -11.91
CA SER A 76 -32.00 -4.01 -12.09
C SER A 76 -33.44 -4.52 -12.23
N VAL A 77 -33.61 -5.76 -12.72
CA VAL A 77 -34.90 -6.42 -12.91
C VAL A 77 -35.78 -6.39 -11.66
N ASP A 78 -37.08 -6.22 -11.85
CA ASP A 78 -38.06 -6.23 -10.77
C ASP A 78 -38.14 -7.61 -10.11
N ALA A 79 -38.05 -7.61 -8.78
CA ALA A 79 -38.07 -8.81 -7.97
C ALA A 79 -38.88 -8.58 -6.69
N LYS A 80 -39.45 -9.66 -6.15
CA LYS A 80 -40.19 -9.69 -4.89
C LYS A 80 -39.79 -10.93 -4.09
N GLY A 81 -40.06 -10.91 -2.79
CA GLY A 81 -39.76 -12.04 -1.90
C GLY A 81 -38.28 -12.41 -1.91
N GLU A 82 -37.98 -13.71 -1.95
CA GLU A 82 -36.63 -14.26 -1.88
C GLU A 82 -35.72 -13.78 -3.02
N ILE A 83 -36.27 -13.56 -4.23
CA ILE A 83 -35.49 -13.06 -5.36
C ILE A 83 -35.08 -11.60 -5.14
N LEU A 84 -35.90 -10.80 -4.45
CA LEU A 84 -35.53 -9.44 -4.08
C LEU A 84 -34.41 -9.43 -3.04
N GLU A 85 -34.47 -10.33 -2.06
CA GLU A 85 -33.41 -10.50 -1.07
C GLU A 85 -32.09 -10.93 -1.73
N LEU A 86 -32.15 -11.87 -2.68
CA LEU A 86 -30.99 -12.27 -3.48
C LEU A 86 -30.43 -11.11 -4.31
N LYS A 87 -31.29 -10.37 -5.03
CA LYS A 87 -30.93 -9.16 -5.78
C LYS A 87 -30.20 -8.16 -4.90
N ASN A 88 -30.76 -7.86 -3.73
CA ASN A 88 -30.18 -6.89 -2.80
C ASN A 88 -28.84 -7.39 -2.25
N THR A 89 -28.74 -8.67 -1.87
CA THR A 89 -27.50 -9.28 -1.36
C THR A 89 -26.38 -9.19 -2.38
N ILE A 90 -26.64 -9.56 -3.63
CA ILE A 90 -25.64 -9.47 -4.72
C ILE A 90 -25.29 -8.02 -5.00
N ASN A 91 -26.26 -7.10 -5.05
CA ASN A 91 -25.98 -5.70 -5.27
C ASN A 91 -25.10 -5.10 -4.15
N ILE A 92 -25.37 -5.41 -2.87
CA ILE A 92 -24.54 -5.00 -1.73
C ILE A 92 -23.12 -5.56 -1.88
N MET A 93 -22.97 -6.83 -2.25
CA MET A 93 -21.65 -7.43 -2.50
C MET A 93 -20.89 -6.66 -3.61
N VAL A 94 -21.56 -6.25 -4.69
CA VAL A 94 -20.94 -5.43 -5.74
C VAL A 94 -20.55 -4.05 -5.23
N ASP A 95 -21.36 -3.40 -4.39
CA ASP A 95 -21.02 -2.10 -3.79
C ASP A 95 -19.78 -2.18 -2.89
N GLN A 96 -19.72 -3.21 -2.05
CA GLN A 96 -18.58 -3.45 -1.15
C GLN A 96 -17.30 -3.71 -1.95
N LEU A 97 -17.38 -4.55 -2.98
CA LEU A 97 -16.24 -4.82 -3.89
C LEU A 97 -15.76 -3.54 -4.60
N SER A 98 -16.70 -2.74 -5.11
CA SER A 98 -16.39 -1.51 -5.85
C SER A 98 -15.72 -0.48 -4.95
N THR A 99 -16.25 -0.29 -3.75
CA THR A 99 -15.71 0.62 -2.73
C THR A 99 -14.33 0.18 -2.30
N PHE A 100 -14.15 -1.11 -1.96
CA PHE A 100 -12.85 -1.65 -1.58
C PHE A 100 -11.81 -1.46 -2.71
N SER A 101 -12.17 -1.76 -3.96
CA SER A 101 -11.26 -1.60 -5.10
C SER A 101 -10.84 -0.15 -5.30
N ALA A 102 -11.76 0.80 -5.15
CA ALA A 102 -11.47 2.23 -5.22
C ALA A 102 -10.51 2.67 -4.10
N GLU A 103 -10.77 2.23 -2.86
CA GLU A 103 -9.97 2.59 -1.69
C GLU A 103 -8.55 2.01 -1.74
N VAL A 104 -8.41 0.74 -2.12
CA VAL A 104 -7.08 0.14 -2.30
C VAL A 104 -6.30 0.87 -3.39
N THR A 105 -6.94 1.20 -4.51
CA THR A 105 -6.31 1.98 -5.59
C THR A 105 -5.87 3.36 -5.11
N ARG A 106 -6.72 4.03 -4.32
CA ARG A 106 -6.44 5.35 -3.77
C ARG A 106 -5.25 5.31 -2.81
N VAL A 107 -5.25 4.40 -1.83
CA VAL A 107 -4.15 4.26 -0.85
C VAL A 107 -2.84 3.88 -1.52
N ALA A 108 -2.87 2.94 -2.48
CA ALA A 108 -1.68 2.55 -3.22
C ALA A 108 -1.08 3.73 -3.99
N ARG A 109 -1.92 4.58 -4.60
CA ARG A 109 -1.46 5.80 -5.28
C ARG A 109 -0.91 6.83 -4.28
N GLU A 110 -1.65 7.13 -3.21
CA GLU A 110 -1.26 8.16 -2.24
C GLU A 110 0.05 7.80 -1.52
N VAL A 111 0.11 6.62 -0.91
CA VAL A 111 1.26 6.20 -0.11
C VAL A 111 2.41 5.73 -0.98
N GLY A 112 2.11 4.93 -2.01
CA GLY A 112 3.13 4.28 -2.85
C GLY A 112 3.67 5.14 -4.00
N THR A 113 2.86 6.02 -4.58
CA THR A 113 3.27 6.82 -5.76
C THR A 113 3.46 8.29 -5.44
N GLU A 114 2.52 8.90 -4.73
CA GLU A 114 2.56 10.34 -4.43
C GLU A 114 3.39 10.68 -3.18
N GLY A 115 3.76 9.67 -2.38
CA GLY A 115 4.49 9.87 -1.12
C GLY A 115 3.67 10.61 -0.06
N LYS A 116 2.34 10.64 -0.18
CA LYS A 116 1.41 11.17 0.83
C LYS A 116 1.26 10.14 1.95
N LEU A 117 2.21 10.16 2.87
CA LEU A 117 2.27 9.22 3.99
C LEU A 117 1.11 9.46 4.98
N GLY A 118 0.42 8.40 5.37
CA GLY A 118 -0.71 8.42 6.30
C GLY A 118 -2.07 8.13 5.69
N GLY A 119 -2.15 7.88 4.38
CA GLY A 119 -3.37 7.41 3.73
C GLY A 119 -3.78 6.03 4.23
N GLN A 120 -5.07 5.88 4.56
CA GLN A 120 -5.69 4.62 4.99
C GLN A 120 -6.98 4.41 4.20
N ALA A 121 -7.29 3.16 3.90
CA ALA A 121 -8.51 2.73 3.24
C ALA A 121 -9.66 2.77 4.24
N GLU A 122 -10.77 3.38 3.84
CA GLU A 122 -11.99 3.46 4.63
C GLU A 122 -13.13 2.81 3.85
N VAL A 123 -13.53 1.62 4.30
CA VAL A 123 -14.64 0.88 3.70
C VAL A 123 -15.69 0.66 4.79
N GLU A 124 -16.85 1.30 4.63
CA GLU A 124 -17.96 1.18 5.58
C GLU A 124 -18.64 -0.19 5.46
N ASP A 125 -19.26 -0.65 6.56
CA ASP A 125 -20.11 -1.85 6.61
C ASP A 125 -19.46 -3.17 6.13
N VAL A 126 -18.13 -3.29 6.22
CA VAL A 126 -17.42 -4.53 5.93
C VAL A 126 -17.21 -5.40 7.17
N GLY A 127 -17.52 -6.69 7.02
CA GLY A 127 -17.24 -7.74 7.99
C GLY A 127 -16.47 -8.91 7.36
N GLY A 128 -16.02 -9.83 8.19
CA GLY A 128 -15.29 -11.03 7.74
C GLY A 128 -14.03 -10.70 6.93
N THR A 129 -13.83 -11.41 5.82
CA THR A 129 -12.64 -11.29 4.96
C THR A 129 -12.43 -9.87 4.43
N TRP A 130 -13.49 -9.11 4.15
CA TRP A 130 -13.38 -7.74 3.64
C TRP A 130 -12.73 -6.79 4.63
N LYS A 131 -13.11 -6.93 5.91
CA LYS A 131 -12.51 -6.16 6.99
C LYS A 131 -11.04 -6.52 7.16
N GLU A 132 -10.72 -7.82 7.18
CA GLU A 132 -9.35 -8.31 7.30
C GLU A 132 -8.45 -7.78 6.18
N LEU A 133 -8.92 -7.78 4.93
CA LEU A 133 -8.17 -7.23 3.81
C LEU A 133 -7.94 -5.71 3.95
N THR A 134 -8.96 -4.96 4.39
CA THR A 134 -8.86 -3.52 4.65
C THR A 134 -7.85 -3.23 5.76
N ASP A 135 -7.90 -3.98 6.86
CA ASP A 135 -6.98 -3.86 8.00
C ASP A 135 -5.53 -4.20 7.59
N ASN A 136 -5.35 -5.19 6.73
CA ASN A 136 -4.03 -5.55 6.20
C ASN A 136 -3.43 -4.44 5.32
N VAL A 137 -4.22 -3.85 4.42
CA VAL A 137 -3.78 -2.70 3.58
C VAL A 137 -3.42 -1.51 4.48
N ASN A 138 -4.24 -1.24 5.49
CA ASN A 138 -4.00 -0.16 6.44
C ASN A 138 -2.75 -0.37 7.30
N THR A 139 -2.50 -1.62 7.71
CA THR A 139 -1.29 -2.00 8.46
C THR A 139 -0.05 -1.78 7.59
N MET A 140 -0.09 -2.23 6.32
CA MET A 140 1.00 -2.00 5.37
C MET A 140 1.27 -0.50 5.16
N ALA A 141 0.23 0.28 4.88
CA ALA A 141 0.34 1.72 4.66
C ALA A 141 0.87 2.47 5.90
N SER A 142 0.40 2.10 7.09
CA SER A 142 0.85 2.69 8.36
C SER A 142 2.31 2.37 8.68
N ASN A 143 2.72 1.11 8.46
CA ASN A 143 4.11 0.68 8.64
C ASN A 143 5.03 1.47 7.72
N LEU A 144 4.76 1.49 6.41
CA LEU A 144 5.57 2.26 5.45
C LEU A 144 5.61 3.75 5.80
N THR A 145 4.47 4.33 6.16
CA THR A 145 4.38 5.73 6.59
C THR A 145 5.29 6.03 7.77
N THR A 146 5.20 5.22 8.83
CA THR A 146 5.97 5.44 10.06
C THR A 146 7.46 5.27 9.80
N GLN A 147 7.83 4.23 9.05
CA GLN A 147 9.22 3.91 8.77
C GLN A 147 9.90 4.97 7.90
N VAL A 148 9.26 5.39 6.80
CA VAL A 148 9.81 6.41 5.90
C VAL A 148 9.86 7.78 6.59
N ARG A 149 8.87 8.12 7.41
CA ARG A 149 8.85 9.40 8.13
C ARG A 149 9.97 9.51 9.17
N ASP A 150 10.25 8.44 9.93
CA ASP A 150 11.37 8.42 10.89
C ASP A 150 12.72 8.62 10.19
N ILE A 151 12.94 7.93 9.06
CA ILE A 151 14.15 8.09 8.24
C ILE A 151 14.27 9.51 7.70
N ALA A 152 13.17 10.08 7.21
CA ALA A 152 13.15 11.44 6.70
C ALA A 152 13.48 12.47 7.79
N ASP A 153 12.99 12.27 9.01
CA ASP A 153 13.25 13.17 10.13
C ASP A 153 14.72 13.10 10.60
N VAL A 154 15.31 11.90 10.63
CA VAL A 154 16.76 11.74 10.90
C VAL A 154 17.59 12.39 9.80
N SER A 155 17.22 12.19 8.53
CA SER A 155 17.92 12.81 7.40
C SER A 155 17.84 14.34 7.42
N LYS A 156 16.69 14.91 7.80
CA LYS A 156 16.55 16.36 8.04
C LYS A 156 17.38 16.84 9.22
N ALA A 157 17.49 16.07 10.30
CA ALA A 157 18.31 16.40 11.46
C ALA A 157 19.80 16.46 11.07
N VAL A 158 20.28 15.44 10.36
CA VAL A 158 21.64 15.39 9.81
C VAL A 158 21.92 16.59 8.89
N ALA A 159 21.00 16.92 8.00
CA ALA A 159 21.13 18.08 7.11
C ALA A 159 21.21 19.43 7.87
N LYS A 160 20.68 19.49 9.09
CA LYS A 160 20.78 20.65 10.00
C LYS A 160 22.00 20.58 10.93
N GLY A 161 22.83 19.55 10.82
CA GLY A 161 23.98 19.31 11.69
C GLY A 161 23.65 18.68 13.05
N ASP A 162 22.41 18.24 13.27
CA ASP A 162 22.05 17.48 14.47
C ASP A 162 22.33 15.98 14.24
N LEU A 163 23.48 15.54 14.72
CA LEU A 163 23.94 14.15 14.64
C LEU A 163 23.54 13.31 15.85
N THR A 164 22.69 13.85 16.75
CA THR A 164 22.21 13.11 17.92
C THR A 164 21.01 12.22 17.62
N LYS A 165 20.37 12.42 16.46
CA LYS A 165 19.18 11.68 16.03
C LYS A 165 19.54 10.39 15.31
N LYS A 166 18.78 9.33 15.61
CA LYS A 166 18.89 8.01 14.99
C LYS A 166 17.52 7.55 14.55
N VAL A 167 17.50 6.68 13.55
CA VAL A 167 16.29 5.95 13.17
C VAL A 167 16.01 4.95 14.28
N THR A 168 14.81 5.03 14.86
CA THR A 168 14.43 4.26 16.05
C THR A 168 13.26 3.33 15.80
N VAL A 169 12.43 3.61 14.80
CA VAL A 169 11.28 2.80 14.40
C VAL A 169 11.66 1.32 14.24
N ASP A 170 10.79 0.43 14.71
CA ASP A 170 10.99 -1.01 14.57
C ASP A 170 10.72 -1.44 13.12
N VAL A 171 11.67 -2.18 12.55
CA VAL A 171 11.73 -2.52 11.13
C VAL A 171 12.36 -3.89 10.96
N ASN A 172 11.92 -4.60 9.93
CA ASN A 172 12.44 -5.92 9.56
C ASN A 172 12.83 -5.92 8.08
N GLY A 173 13.64 -6.90 7.66
CA GLY A 173 14.05 -7.07 6.27
C GLY A 173 14.83 -5.87 5.73
N GLU A 174 14.55 -5.47 4.48
CA GLU A 174 15.27 -4.39 3.79
C GLU A 174 15.19 -3.04 4.53
N MET A 175 14.11 -2.79 5.27
CA MET A 175 13.98 -1.57 6.07
C MET A 175 14.90 -1.58 7.30
N MET A 176 15.24 -2.75 7.84
CA MET A 176 16.24 -2.90 8.89
C MET A 176 17.64 -2.59 8.38
N ASP A 177 17.98 -3.07 7.18
CA ASP A 177 19.26 -2.78 6.53
C ASP A 177 19.41 -1.29 6.24
N LEU A 178 18.33 -0.64 5.77
CA LEU A 178 18.29 0.80 5.57
C LEU A 178 18.47 1.57 6.88
N LYS A 179 17.75 1.19 7.95
CA LYS A 179 17.93 1.76 9.30
C LYS A 179 19.36 1.65 9.77
N HIS A 180 19.98 0.47 9.62
CA HIS A 180 21.37 0.26 10.02
C HIS A 180 22.33 1.14 9.22
N THR A 181 22.14 1.21 7.90
CA THR A 181 22.98 2.03 7.00
C THR A 181 22.91 3.51 7.37
N ILE A 182 21.71 4.06 7.58
CA ILE A 182 21.51 5.45 7.98
C ILE A 182 22.13 5.71 9.36
N ASN A 183 21.89 4.82 10.34
CA ASN A 183 22.44 5.00 11.68
C ASN A 183 23.97 4.96 11.67
N THR A 184 24.59 4.03 10.94
CA THR A 184 26.05 3.96 10.77
C THR A 184 26.61 5.22 10.12
N MET A 185 25.93 5.76 9.10
CA MET A 185 26.32 7.04 8.49
C MET A 185 26.30 8.18 9.52
N VAL A 186 25.27 8.25 10.37
CA VAL A 186 25.20 9.25 11.45
C VAL A 186 26.33 9.07 12.46
N ASP A 187 26.68 7.83 12.83
CA ASP A 187 27.80 7.55 13.75
C ASP A 187 29.13 8.03 13.17
N GLN A 188 29.40 7.70 11.91
CA GLN A 188 30.62 8.12 11.22
C GLN A 188 30.73 9.65 11.11
N LEU A 189 29.63 10.32 10.79
CA LEU A 189 29.56 11.79 10.77
C LEU A 189 29.87 12.38 12.16
N GLN A 190 29.33 11.80 13.22
CA GLN A 190 29.52 12.28 14.58
C GLN A 190 30.96 12.08 15.05
N GLU A 191 31.57 10.92 14.77
CA GLU A 191 32.97 10.64 15.09
C GLU A 191 33.90 11.60 14.33
N PHE A 192 33.66 11.80 13.03
CA PHE A 192 34.43 12.74 12.22
C PHE A 192 34.33 14.18 12.74
N ALA A 193 33.13 14.66 13.02
CA ALA A 193 32.92 16.01 13.56
C ALA A 193 33.63 16.22 14.91
N THR A 194 33.62 15.19 15.76
CA THR A 194 34.30 15.20 17.06
C THR A 194 35.82 15.28 16.87
N GLU A 195 36.38 14.43 16.02
CA GLU A 195 37.83 14.37 15.79
C GLU A 195 38.37 15.64 15.12
N VAL A 196 37.66 16.19 14.13
CA VAL A 196 38.05 17.46 13.51
C VAL A 196 38.02 18.60 14.52
N SER A 197 36.99 18.66 15.36
CA SER A 197 36.89 19.68 16.41
C SER A 197 38.04 19.56 17.41
N ARG A 198 38.35 18.32 17.84
CA ARG A 198 39.46 18.04 18.77
C ARG A 198 40.80 18.47 18.21
N VAL A 199 41.14 18.05 16.98
CA VAL A 199 42.43 18.38 16.35
C VAL A 199 42.55 19.88 16.09
N SER A 200 41.46 20.53 15.68
CA SER A 200 41.44 21.98 15.48
C SER A 200 41.71 22.74 16.78
N LEU A 201 41.16 22.26 17.90
CA LEU A 201 41.43 22.83 19.22
C LEU A 201 42.89 22.58 19.65
N GLU A 202 43.34 21.33 19.61
CA GLU A 202 44.68 20.94 20.06
C GLU A 202 45.79 21.64 19.26
N VAL A 203 45.77 21.50 17.94
CA VAL A 203 46.86 22.00 17.07
C VAL A 203 46.68 23.48 16.75
N GLY A 204 45.44 23.93 16.53
CA GLY A 204 45.16 25.28 16.08
C GLY A 204 45.03 26.32 17.20
N THR A 205 44.51 25.94 18.37
CA THR A 205 44.22 26.90 19.45
C THR A 205 45.12 26.70 20.67
N GLU A 206 45.28 25.46 21.15
CA GLU A 206 46.03 25.16 22.37
C GLU A 206 47.55 25.03 22.11
N GLY A 207 47.98 24.94 20.85
CA GLY A 207 49.38 24.77 20.48
C GLY A 207 49.96 23.40 20.85
N LYS A 208 49.11 22.40 21.11
CA LYS A 208 49.51 21.00 21.30
C LYS A 208 49.88 20.40 19.95
N LEU A 209 51.16 20.53 19.60
CA LEU A 209 51.68 20.11 18.30
C LEU A 209 51.75 18.58 18.19
N GLY A 210 51.38 18.05 17.02
CA GLY A 210 51.40 16.62 16.70
C GLY A 210 50.04 15.91 16.84
N GLY A 211 48.96 16.62 17.16
CA GLY A 211 47.61 16.08 17.15
C GLY A 211 47.18 15.61 15.75
N GLN A 212 46.52 14.44 15.69
CA GLN A 212 46.00 13.84 14.46
C GLN A 212 44.58 13.32 14.71
N ALA A 213 43.71 13.46 13.71
CA ALA A 213 42.38 12.91 13.66
C ALA A 213 42.47 11.40 13.44
N ASN A 214 41.75 10.66 14.27
CA ASN A 214 41.66 9.20 14.19
C ASN A 214 40.19 8.79 14.13
N VAL A 215 39.65 8.76 12.91
CA VAL A 215 38.28 8.32 12.63
C VAL A 215 38.33 6.87 12.19
N ARG A 216 37.63 5.98 12.89
CA ARG A 216 37.66 4.53 12.63
C ARG A 216 36.66 4.15 11.54
N ASN A 217 36.95 3.04 10.86
CA ASN A 217 36.03 2.41 9.88
C ASN A 217 35.53 3.39 8.79
N VAL A 218 36.39 4.29 8.34
CA VAL A 218 36.10 5.24 7.27
C VAL A 218 36.74 4.81 5.97
N ASP A 219 35.97 4.88 4.90
CA ASP A 219 36.40 4.61 3.52
C ASP A 219 36.00 5.76 2.59
N GLY A 220 36.53 5.74 1.37
CA GLY A 220 36.24 6.75 0.35
C GLY A 220 36.54 8.18 0.82
N VAL A 221 35.57 9.07 0.63
CA VAL A 221 35.68 10.50 0.95
C VAL A 221 36.02 10.74 2.43
N TRP A 222 35.50 9.93 3.35
CA TRP A 222 35.76 10.10 4.79
C TRP A 222 37.22 9.86 5.15
N LYS A 223 37.84 8.85 4.53
CA LYS A 223 39.25 8.53 4.70
C LYS A 223 40.14 9.63 4.12
N GLU A 224 39.79 10.13 2.94
CA GLU A 224 40.50 11.25 2.30
C GLU A 224 40.46 12.51 3.16
N LEU A 225 39.27 12.90 3.65
CA LEU A 225 39.11 14.06 4.51
C LEU A 225 39.90 13.95 5.82
N THR A 226 39.90 12.77 6.44
CA THR A 226 40.71 12.50 7.64
C THR A 226 42.20 12.66 7.34
N GLY A 227 42.65 12.15 6.18
CA GLY A 227 44.03 12.35 5.70
C GLY A 227 44.37 13.82 5.51
N ASN A 228 43.50 14.60 4.86
CA ASN A 228 43.71 16.02 4.62
C ASN A 228 43.82 16.83 5.93
N VAL A 229 42.96 16.55 6.91
CA VAL A 229 43.04 17.16 8.25
C VAL A 229 44.36 16.83 8.92
N ASN A 230 44.82 15.59 8.82
CA ASN A 230 46.11 15.15 9.38
C ASN A 230 47.30 15.82 8.69
N THR A 231 47.26 15.97 7.36
CA THR A 231 48.29 16.71 6.61
C THR A 231 48.34 18.17 7.05
N MET A 232 47.19 18.83 7.21
CA MET A 232 47.12 20.20 7.69
C MET A 232 47.71 20.34 9.10
N ALA A 233 47.32 19.47 10.02
CA ALA A 233 47.81 19.46 11.40
C ALA A 233 49.33 19.22 11.48
N ALA A 234 49.86 18.32 10.64
CA ALA A 234 51.29 18.05 10.55
C ALA A 234 52.08 19.25 10.00
N ASN A 235 51.54 19.93 8.99
CA ASN A 235 52.17 21.14 8.42
C ASN A 235 52.24 22.27 9.46
N LEU A 236 51.14 22.54 10.18
CA LEU A 236 51.12 23.53 11.27
C LEU A 236 52.13 23.18 12.38
N THR A 237 52.16 21.91 12.79
CA THR A 237 53.11 21.40 13.78
C THR A 237 54.56 21.66 13.36
N THR A 238 54.88 21.36 12.10
CA THR A 238 56.23 21.53 11.57
C THR A 238 56.62 23.00 11.53
N GLN A 239 55.75 23.86 11.00
CA GLN A 239 55.99 25.30 10.89
C GLN A 239 56.22 25.94 12.26
N VAL A 240 55.38 25.63 13.26
CA VAL A 240 55.51 26.20 14.61
C VAL A 240 56.80 25.75 15.27
N ARG A 241 57.20 24.47 15.12
CA ARG A 241 58.49 23.98 15.64
C ARG A 241 59.67 24.68 14.98
N SER A 242 59.68 24.82 13.66
CA SER A 242 60.75 25.53 12.94
C SER A 242 60.87 27.00 13.38
N ILE A 243 59.74 27.68 13.60
CA ILE A 243 59.75 29.06 14.12
C ILE A 243 60.33 29.09 15.54
N ALA A 244 59.94 28.15 16.41
CA ALA A 244 60.46 28.07 17.77
C ALA A 244 61.98 27.80 17.79
N GLU A 245 62.48 26.93 16.92
CA GLU A 245 63.90 26.63 16.74
C GLU A 245 64.68 27.88 16.31
N VAL A 246 64.24 28.55 15.25
CA VAL A 246 64.88 29.79 14.75
C VAL A 246 64.85 30.89 15.81
N THR A 247 63.71 31.09 16.48
CA THR A 247 63.58 32.12 17.53
C THR A 247 64.51 31.82 18.70
N THR A 248 64.70 30.54 19.04
CA THR A 248 65.63 30.11 20.09
C THR A 248 67.08 30.33 19.69
N ALA A 249 67.45 30.06 18.43
CA ALA A 249 68.80 30.31 17.91
C ALA A 249 69.14 31.82 17.94
N VAL A 250 68.23 32.65 17.42
CA VAL A 250 68.34 34.11 17.48
C VAL A 250 68.48 34.61 18.92
N ALA A 251 67.67 34.10 19.86
CA ALA A 251 67.74 34.49 21.26
C ALA A 251 69.06 34.08 21.94
N LYS A 252 69.73 33.04 21.45
CA LYS A 252 71.06 32.60 21.89
C LYS A 252 72.21 33.35 21.20
N GLY A 253 71.91 34.25 20.26
CA GLY A 253 72.90 34.99 19.49
C GLY A 253 73.56 34.21 18.35
N ASP A 254 72.96 33.09 17.95
CA ASP A 254 73.37 32.29 16.79
C ASP A 254 72.58 32.79 15.57
N LEU A 255 73.14 33.82 14.90
CA LEU A 255 72.54 34.56 13.78
C LEU A 255 73.16 34.17 12.43
#